data_AF-A0A963A8L3-F1
#
_entry.id   AF-A0A963A8L3-F1
#
_cell.length_a   1.000
_cell.length_b   1.000
_cell.length_c   1.000
_cell.angle_alpha   90.00
_cell.angle_beta   90.00
_cell.angle_gamma   90.00
#
_symmetry.space_group_name_H-M   'P 1'
#
loop_
_entity.id
_entity.type
_entity.pdbx_description
1 polymer ?
#
loop_
_entity_poly.entity_id
_entity_poly.type
_entity_poly.pdbx_seq_one_letter_code
_entity_poly.pdbx_strand_id
1 'polypeptide(L)'
;MLPRLRSVTAFLRRGTSLLQYRPHVRLASRTIASGGIALGKSAPRRRFIAGAVCPRCARMDKIVVDLETDQRECIACGFSEARPAGSAAADAGGGDALVEVPTRVTRAAARRVETPAEPVTLLDPRGDGER
;
A
#
# COMPACT_ATOMS: atom_id res chain seq x y z
N MET A 1 40.90 -15.06 -54.94
CA MET A 1 42.02 -14.89 -53.97
C MET A 1 42.25 -13.40 -53.77
N LEU A 2 42.21 -12.94 -52.51
CA LEU A 2 42.17 -11.53 -52.11
C LEU A 2 43.36 -10.72 -52.65
N PRO A 3 43.17 -9.40 -52.81
CA PRO A 3 43.81 -8.51 -51.83
C PRO A 3 42.85 -7.37 -51.43
N ARG A 4 42.93 -6.81 -50.23
CA ARG A 4 43.83 -5.68 -49.98
C ARG A 4 44.11 -5.50 -48.49
N LEU A 5 45.36 -5.81 -48.15
CA LEU A 5 46.29 -5.04 -47.33
C LEU A 5 46.02 -3.50 -47.46
N ARG A 6 46.29 -2.60 -46.52
CA ARG A 6 47.21 -2.59 -45.39
C ARG A 6 47.06 -1.24 -44.64
N SER A 7 47.54 -1.23 -43.41
CA SER A 7 48.30 -0.14 -42.78
C SER A 7 47.59 1.13 -42.30
N VAL A 8 47.28 1.08 -41.00
CA VAL A 8 47.85 1.92 -39.92
C VAL A 8 48.90 2.97 -40.34
N THR A 9 48.69 4.23 -39.93
CA THR A 9 49.59 5.16 -39.19
C THR A 9 49.09 6.59 -39.42
N ALA A 10 48.54 7.27 -38.41
CA ALA A 10 49.23 8.07 -37.39
C ALA A 10 49.48 9.54 -37.78
N PHE A 11 49.15 10.40 -36.83
CA PHE A 11 49.93 11.56 -36.40
C PHE A 11 49.62 12.96 -36.98
N LEU A 12 49.20 13.81 -36.03
CA LEU A 12 49.35 15.27 -35.93
C LEU A 12 48.59 16.18 -36.90
N ARG A 13 47.72 17.00 -36.31
CA ARG A 13 48.08 18.40 -35.99
C ARG A 13 47.00 19.05 -35.11
N ARG A 14 47.42 19.47 -33.91
CA ARG A 14 46.71 20.45 -33.09
C ARG A 14 46.82 21.80 -33.79
N GLY A 15 45.70 22.48 -33.99
CA GLY A 15 45.63 23.82 -34.57
C GLY A 15 44.39 24.54 -34.05
N THR A 16 44.60 25.23 -32.94
CA THR A 16 43.82 26.31 -32.31
C THR A 16 42.75 26.97 -33.21
N SER A 17 41.48 26.86 -32.83
CA SER A 17 40.44 27.79 -33.27
C SER A 17 39.85 28.50 -32.05
N LEU A 18 40.43 29.67 -31.77
CA LEU A 18 39.81 30.72 -30.96
C LEU A 18 38.64 31.34 -31.74
N LEU A 19 37.80 32.09 -31.01
CA LEU A 19 36.63 32.85 -31.45
C LEU A 19 35.34 31.99 -31.57
N GLN A 20 34.50 31.88 -30.54
CA GLN A 20 33.71 32.94 -29.89
C GLN A 20 32.75 33.64 -30.87
N TYR A 21 31.55 33.07 -31.06
CA TYR A 21 30.34 33.86 -31.24
C TYR A 21 29.06 33.02 -31.04
N ARG A 22 28.31 33.32 -29.97
CA ARG A 22 26.88 32.98 -29.86
C ARG A 22 26.13 33.84 -30.88
N PRO A 23 25.03 33.37 -31.50
CA PRO A 23 23.77 33.86 -30.95
C PRO A 23 22.52 32.99 -31.17
N HIS A 24 21.49 33.37 -30.41
CA HIS A 24 20.06 33.15 -30.59
C HIS A 24 19.51 31.73 -30.44
N VAL A 25 19.09 31.49 -29.20
CA VAL A 25 17.99 30.62 -28.77
C VAL A 25 16.85 30.66 -29.80
N ARG A 26 16.74 29.66 -30.66
CA ARG A 26 15.48 29.35 -31.34
C ARG A 26 14.59 28.67 -30.32
N LEU A 27 13.62 29.42 -29.78
CA LEU A 27 12.42 28.83 -29.18
C LEU A 27 11.69 28.07 -30.29
N ALA A 28 12.05 26.81 -30.49
CA ALA A 28 11.21 25.87 -31.20
C ALA A 28 10.01 25.61 -30.29
N SER A 29 8.90 26.27 -30.61
CA SER A 29 7.57 26.03 -30.08
C SER A 29 7.23 24.55 -30.32
N ARG A 30 7.67 23.68 -29.41
CA ARG A 30 7.26 22.28 -29.39
C ARG A 30 5.82 22.29 -28.88
N THR A 31 4.89 22.28 -29.83
CA THR A 31 3.52 21.85 -29.60
C THR A 31 3.59 20.51 -28.87
N ILE A 32 3.12 20.49 -27.61
CA ILE A 32 2.97 19.28 -26.84
C ILE A 32 1.87 18.49 -27.54
N ALA A 33 2.28 17.47 -28.30
CA ALA A 33 1.37 16.45 -28.77
C ALA A 33 0.69 15.88 -27.52
N SER A 34 -0.62 16.10 -27.42
CA SER A 34 -1.52 15.47 -26.47
C SER A 34 -1.48 13.97 -26.74
N GLY A 35 -0.48 13.30 -26.15
CA GLY A 35 -0.35 11.86 -26.12
C GLY A 35 -1.60 11.29 -25.49
N GLY A 36 -2.46 10.72 -26.32
CA GLY A 36 -3.57 9.90 -25.88
C GLY A 36 -3.03 8.82 -24.97
N ILE A 37 -3.46 8.86 -23.71
CA ILE A 37 -3.14 7.84 -22.72
C ILE A 37 -3.90 6.61 -23.22
N ALA A 38 -3.17 5.68 -23.83
CA ALA A 38 -3.70 4.36 -24.13
C ALA A 38 -4.20 3.76 -22.80
N LEU A 39 -5.52 3.57 -22.69
CA LEU A 39 -6.14 2.80 -21.62
C LEU A 39 -5.59 1.37 -21.72
N GLY A 40 -4.49 1.13 -21.02
CA GLY A 40 -3.92 -0.19 -20.85
C GLY A 40 -4.97 -1.07 -20.20
N LYS A 41 -5.30 -2.17 -20.88
CA LYS A 41 -6.11 -3.29 -20.38
C LYS A 41 -5.72 -3.55 -18.92
N SER A 42 -6.63 -3.21 -18.00
CA SER A 42 -6.46 -3.47 -16.57
C SER A 42 -6.21 -4.97 -16.42
N ALA A 43 -4.96 -5.37 -16.20
CA ALA A 43 -4.70 -6.75 -15.78
C ALA A 43 -5.48 -6.96 -14.48
N PRO A 44 -6.15 -8.12 -14.31
CA PRO A 44 -6.91 -8.41 -13.09
C PRO A 44 -5.99 -8.19 -11.89
N ARG A 45 -6.32 -7.17 -11.10
CA ARG A 45 -5.44 -6.71 -10.03
C ARG A 45 -5.59 -7.65 -8.84
N ARG A 46 -4.83 -8.72 -8.84
CA ARG A 46 -4.75 -9.66 -7.71
C ARG A 46 -3.95 -9.05 -6.56
N ARG A 47 -4.47 -9.11 -5.34
CA ARG A 47 -3.83 -8.55 -4.12
C ARG A 47 -3.61 -9.62 -3.07
N PHE A 48 -2.42 -9.69 -2.52
CA PHE A 48 -2.07 -10.62 -1.44
C PHE A 48 -2.60 -10.15 -0.07
N ILE A 49 -3.04 -11.08 0.79
CA ILE A 49 -3.46 -10.78 2.19
C ILE A 49 -2.42 -11.34 3.17
N ALA A 50 -1.66 -10.44 3.81
CA ALA A 50 -0.70 -10.81 4.85
C ALA A 50 -1.40 -11.25 6.15
N GLY A 51 -0.87 -12.27 6.82
CA GLY A 51 -1.39 -12.83 8.07
C GLY A 51 -2.64 -13.70 7.91
N ALA A 52 -3.20 -13.82 6.70
CA ALA A 52 -4.37 -14.67 6.45
C ALA A 52 -3.98 -16.16 6.47
N VAL A 53 -4.68 -16.93 7.30
CA VAL A 53 -4.57 -18.39 7.36
C VAL A 53 -5.63 -19.00 6.46
N CYS A 54 -5.24 -19.94 5.58
CA CYS A 54 -6.20 -20.64 4.74
C CYS A 54 -7.09 -21.58 5.57
N PRO A 55 -8.43 -21.50 5.46
CA PRO A 55 -9.34 -22.36 6.22
C PRO A 55 -9.31 -23.83 5.78
N ARG A 56 -8.84 -24.13 4.55
CA ARG A 56 -8.73 -25.52 4.06
C ARG A 56 -7.42 -26.20 4.39
N CYS A 57 -6.28 -25.50 4.27
CA CYS A 57 -4.95 -26.11 4.41
C CYS A 57 -4.10 -25.55 5.55
N ALA A 58 -4.64 -24.61 6.34
CA ALA A 58 -4.00 -23.96 7.48
C ALA A 58 -2.64 -23.27 7.19
N ARG A 59 -2.27 -23.11 5.90
CA ARG A 59 -1.06 -22.36 5.53
C ARG A 59 -1.30 -20.86 5.69
N MET A 60 -0.37 -20.21 6.40
CA MET A 60 -0.28 -18.76 6.51
C MET A 60 0.19 -18.14 5.21
N ASP A 61 -0.26 -16.92 4.92
CA ASP A 61 0.31 -16.08 3.87
C ASP A 61 0.18 -16.72 2.47
N LYS A 62 -0.99 -17.30 2.19
CA LYS A 62 -1.31 -17.92 0.89
C LYS A 62 -2.63 -17.46 0.29
N ILE A 63 -3.31 -16.48 0.89
CA ILE A 63 -4.58 -15.96 0.38
C ILE A 63 -4.35 -14.74 -0.51
N VAL A 64 -4.99 -14.73 -1.67
CA VAL A 64 -4.97 -13.65 -2.67
C VAL A 64 -6.41 -13.28 -2.99
N VAL A 65 -6.68 -12.00 -3.23
CA VAL A 65 -7.99 -11.49 -3.64
C VAL A 65 -7.93 -11.06 -5.08
N ASP A 66 -8.88 -11.53 -5.87
CA ASP A 66 -9.12 -11.02 -7.21
C ASP A 66 -10.10 -9.84 -7.13
N LEU A 67 -9.65 -8.65 -7.49
CA LEU A 67 -10.47 -7.43 -7.39
C LEU A 67 -11.60 -7.37 -8.42
N GLU A 68 -11.55 -8.16 -9.49
CA GLU A 68 -12.61 -8.17 -10.51
C GLU A 68 -13.80 -9.02 -10.07
N THR A 69 -13.52 -10.10 -9.35
CA THR A 69 -14.53 -11.08 -8.91
C THR A 69 -14.85 -10.99 -7.42
N ASP A 70 -14.10 -10.17 -6.68
CA ASP A 70 -14.09 -10.07 -5.21
C ASP A 70 -14.00 -11.43 -4.51
N GLN A 71 -13.28 -12.38 -5.14
CA GLN A 71 -13.04 -13.71 -4.61
C GLN A 71 -11.71 -13.77 -3.89
N ARG A 72 -11.67 -14.49 -2.76
CA ARG A 72 -10.44 -14.87 -2.05
C ARG A 72 -10.02 -16.28 -2.47
N GLU A 73 -8.81 -16.43 -2.98
CA GLU A 73 -8.22 -17.69 -3.44
C GLU A 73 -6.97 -18.06 -2.63
N CYS A 74 -6.77 -19.34 -2.30
CA CYS A 74 -5.54 -19.87 -1.73
C CYS A 74 -4.63 -20.45 -2.81
N ILE A 75 -3.44 -19.87 -2.99
CA ILE A 75 -2.46 -20.33 -3.99
C ILE A 75 -1.85 -21.71 -3.69
N ALA A 76 -2.04 -22.23 -2.47
CA ALA A 76 -1.44 -23.50 -2.05
C ALA A 76 -2.36 -24.71 -2.23
N CYS A 77 -3.68 -24.53 -2.12
CA CYS A 77 -4.65 -25.62 -2.17
C CYS A 77 -5.83 -25.36 -3.12
N GLY A 78 -5.87 -24.20 -3.78
CA GLY A 78 -6.95 -23.84 -4.71
C GLY A 78 -8.29 -23.54 -4.04
N PHE A 79 -8.31 -23.32 -2.72
CA PHE A 79 -9.53 -22.85 -2.03
C PHE A 79 -9.98 -21.52 -2.63
N SER A 80 -11.26 -21.37 -2.98
CA SER A 80 -11.85 -20.12 -3.44
C SER A 80 -13.16 -19.86 -2.69
N GLU A 81 -13.38 -18.62 -2.27
CA GLU A 81 -14.60 -18.21 -1.57
C GLU A 81 -14.92 -16.73 -1.86
N ALA A 82 -16.21 -16.41 -1.89
CA ALA A 82 -16.66 -15.03 -2.01
C ALA A 82 -16.25 -14.24 -0.77
N ARG A 83 -15.71 -13.04 -0.97
CA ARG A 83 -15.54 -12.11 0.14
C ARG A 83 -16.93 -11.71 0.62
N PRO A 84 -17.24 -11.79 1.92
CA PRO A 84 -18.47 -11.21 2.44
C PRO A 84 -18.46 -9.73 2.09
N ALA A 85 -19.55 -9.21 1.55
CA ALA A 85 -19.70 -7.83 1.08
C ALA A 85 -19.71 -6.81 2.24
N GLY A 86 -18.79 -6.93 3.20
CA GLY A 86 -18.75 -6.22 4.46
C GLY A 86 -17.94 -4.93 4.41
N SER A 87 -18.25 -4.05 3.46
CA SER A 87 -18.20 -2.60 3.66
C SER A 87 -19.30 -1.83 2.89
N ALA A 88 -20.23 -2.56 2.25
CA ALA A 88 -21.49 -2.02 1.72
C ALA A 88 -22.73 -2.81 2.21
N ALA A 89 -22.54 -4.04 2.70
CA ALA A 89 -23.57 -4.90 3.28
C ALA A 89 -23.01 -5.59 4.55
N ALA A 90 -22.65 -4.79 5.55
CA ALA A 90 -22.24 -5.25 6.89
C ALA A 90 -23.43 -5.82 7.71
N ASP A 91 -24.42 -6.43 7.05
CA ASP A 91 -25.72 -6.79 7.64
C ASP A 91 -26.02 -8.30 7.66
N ALA A 92 -25.10 -9.16 7.20
CA ALA A 92 -25.36 -10.61 7.11
C ALA A 92 -24.38 -11.48 7.91
N GLY A 93 -23.94 -10.99 9.07
CA GLY A 93 -23.01 -11.70 9.95
C GLY A 93 -23.13 -11.27 11.41
N GLY A 94 -24.36 -11.17 11.92
CA GLY A 94 -24.65 -11.25 13.35
C GLY A 94 -24.07 -10.17 14.27
N GLY A 95 -24.76 -9.02 14.30
CA GLY A 95 -25.17 -8.43 15.58
C GLY A 95 -24.32 -7.31 16.17
N ASP A 96 -24.23 -6.18 15.47
CA ASP A 96 -24.58 -4.85 15.99
C ASP A 96 -24.59 -3.98 14.73
N ALA A 97 -25.71 -3.31 14.40
CA ALA A 97 -25.62 -2.19 13.46
C ALA A 97 -24.49 -1.28 13.98
N LEU A 98 -23.78 -0.55 13.11
CA LEU A 98 -22.64 0.32 13.47
C LEU A 98 -23.02 1.50 14.41
N VAL A 99 -23.94 1.30 15.34
CA VAL A 99 -24.06 1.95 16.63
C VAL A 99 -22.72 1.76 17.33
N GLU A 100 -22.04 2.87 17.57
CA GLU A 100 -20.85 2.88 18.39
C GLU A 100 -21.15 2.19 19.72
N VAL A 101 -20.45 1.09 20.00
CA VAL A 101 -20.63 0.33 21.24
C VAL A 101 -20.49 1.30 22.41
N PRO A 102 -21.50 1.45 23.28
CA PRO A 102 -21.46 2.43 24.36
C PRO A 102 -20.39 2.03 25.37
N THR A 103 -19.23 2.66 25.25
CA THR A 103 -18.15 2.51 26.21
C THR A 103 -18.41 3.42 27.41
N ARG A 104 -17.74 3.13 28.54
CA ARG A 104 -17.82 3.94 29.77
C ARG A 104 -17.55 5.43 29.52
N VAL A 105 -16.75 5.75 28.50
CA VAL A 105 -16.35 7.13 28.15
C VAL A 105 -17.30 7.80 27.16
N THR A 106 -18.07 7.05 26.36
CA THR A 106 -19.05 7.61 25.42
C THR A 106 -20.47 7.71 25.99
N ARG A 107 -20.74 7.08 27.14
CA ARG A 107 -22.03 7.23 27.84
C ARG A 107 -22.20 8.63 28.43
N ALA A 108 -23.16 9.41 27.92
CA ALA A 108 -23.48 10.77 28.38
C ALA A 108 -23.75 10.91 29.89
N ALA A 109 -24.13 9.82 30.57
CA ALA A 109 -24.32 9.79 32.02
C ALA A 109 -23.01 9.93 32.82
N ALA A 110 -21.86 9.51 32.28
CA ALA A 110 -20.56 9.64 32.94
C ALA A 110 -20.11 11.11 33.06
N ARG A 111 -20.58 11.99 32.16
CA ARG A 111 -20.30 13.43 32.20
C ARG A 111 -21.12 14.21 33.22
N ARG A 112 -22.18 13.63 33.80
CA ARG A 112 -23.17 14.35 34.62
C ARG A 112 -23.11 14.06 36.12
N VAL A 113 -22.24 13.15 36.54
CA VAL A 113 -22.12 12.78 37.96
C VAL A 113 -20.82 13.33 38.50
N GLU A 114 -20.91 14.43 39.22
CA GLU A 114 -19.83 14.90 40.08
C GLU A 114 -19.70 13.90 41.23
N THR A 115 -18.64 13.10 41.21
CA THR A 115 -18.35 12.20 42.33
C THR A 115 -17.66 13.04 43.42
N PRO A 116 -18.19 13.12 44.64
CA PRO A 116 -17.53 13.86 45.71
C PRO A 116 -16.15 13.25 45.99
N ALA A 117 -15.15 14.10 46.17
CA ALA A 117 -13.78 13.67 46.44
C ALA A 117 -13.67 13.16 47.88
N GLU A 118 -13.70 11.84 48.05
CA GLU A 118 -13.41 11.18 49.31
C GLU A 118 -11.96 10.67 49.33
N PRO A 119 -11.21 10.85 50.44
CA PRO A 119 -9.86 10.33 50.55
C PRO A 119 -9.88 8.79 50.56
N VAL A 120 -9.20 8.17 49.58
CA VAL A 120 -9.06 6.71 49.50
C VAL A 120 -7.70 6.29 50.07
N THR A 121 -7.71 5.36 51.01
CA THR A 121 -6.51 4.68 51.49
C THR A 121 -6.02 3.67 50.46
N LEU A 122 -4.79 3.86 49.98
CA LEU A 122 -4.12 2.92 49.09
C LEU A 122 -3.69 1.69 49.91
N LEU A 123 -4.32 0.54 49.65
CA LEU A 123 -3.89 -0.74 50.22
C LEU A 123 -2.75 -1.27 49.36
N ASP A 124 -1.55 -1.38 49.94
CA ASP A 124 -0.40 -1.94 49.23
C ASP A 124 -0.54 -3.48 49.15
N PRO A 125 -0.53 -4.09 47.95
CA PRO A 125 -0.68 -5.55 47.79
C PRO A 125 0.55 -6.35 48.28
N ARG A 126 1.44 -5.73 49.06
CA ARG A 126 2.65 -6.32 49.63
C ARG A 126 2.68 -6.25 51.16
N GLY A 127 1.64 -5.76 51.85
CA GLY A 127 1.77 -5.46 53.27
C GLY A 127 0.50 -5.49 54.12
N ASP A 128 0.12 -6.69 54.57
CA ASP A 128 -0.63 -6.95 55.82
C ASP A 128 -0.60 -8.44 56.23
N GLY A 129 0.45 -9.17 55.83
CA GLY A 129 0.54 -10.63 55.97
C GLY A 129 1.42 -11.18 57.11
N GLU A 130 1.68 -10.44 58.19
CA GLU A 130 2.48 -10.98 59.30
C GLU A 130 2.05 -10.44 60.67
N ARG A 131 1.03 -11.06 61.27
CA ARG A 131 0.84 -11.17 62.73
C ARG A 131 -0.09 -12.32 63.07
#